data_AF-A0A520G0G0-F1
#
_entry.id   AF-A0A520G0G0-F1
#
_cell.length_a   1.000
_cell.length_b   1.000
_cell.length_c   1.000
_cell.angle_alpha   90.00
_cell.angle_beta   90.00
_cell.angle_gamma   90.00
#
_symmetry.space_group_name_H-M   'P 1'
#
loop_
_entity.id
_entity.type
_entity.pdbx_description
1 polymer ?
#
loop_
_entity_poly.entity_id
_entity_poly.type
_entity_poly.pdbx_seq_one_letter_code
_entity_poly.pdbx_strand_id
1 'polypeptide(L)'
;MKANPMKANGSGISVQYRVDGTPEAGRAVPVVLSFDGVTDPAGATLRLTADGGLTLGSEASTRTLPAGEATTVTVQVVPAATGVGYLNVFTAQHGATSVTSVPVRVGKAPSALPASGELKQTPDGDKILPMPVK
;
A
#
# COMPACT_ATOMS: atom_id res chain seq x y z
N MET A 1 2.56 -15.67 -17.98
CA MET A 1 2.82 -14.67 -16.92
C MET A 1 1.57 -13.80 -16.83
N LYS A 2 0.77 -13.89 -15.76
CA LYS A 2 -0.47 -13.10 -15.64
C LYS A 2 -0.18 -11.86 -14.80
N ALA A 3 -0.16 -10.70 -15.44
CA ALA A 3 -0.11 -9.43 -14.76
C ALA A 3 -1.44 -9.21 -14.03
N ASN A 4 -1.39 -8.89 -12.74
CA ASN A 4 -2.56 -8.38 -12.01
C ASN A 4 -3.11 -7.16 -12.75
N PRO A 5 -4.42 -6.90 -12.70
CA PRO A 5 -4.98 -5.67 -13.25
C PRO A 5 -4.35 -4.49 -12.53
N MET A 6 -3.34 -3.88 -13.17
CA MET A 6 -2.95 -2.52 -12.86
C MET A 6 -4.18 -1.64 -13.05
N LYS A 7 -4.34 -0.64 -12.18
CA LYS A 7 -5.25 0.46 -12.46
C LYS A 7 -4.95 0.95 -13.88
N ALA A 8 -5.91 0.83 -14.80
CA ALA A 8 -5.73 1.03 -16.24
C ALA A 8 -5.17 2.42 -16.62
N ASN A 9 -5.15 3.36 -15.65
CA ASN A 9 -4.59 4.71 -15.75
C ASN A 9 -3.82 5.09 -14.48
N GLY A 10 -3.03 4.18 -13.92
CA GLY A 10 -2.10 4.46 -12.81
C GLY A 10 -0.69 4.70 -13.32
N SER A 11 0.21 5.15 -12.43
CA SER A 11 1.64 5.28 -12.72
C SER A 11 2.29 3.99 -13.23
N GLY A 12 1.66 2.82 -13.09
CA GLY A 12 2.28 1.53 -13.43
C GLY A 12 3.27 1.05 -12.37
N ILE A 13 3.28 1.68 -11.19
CA ILE A 13 4.12 1.26 -10.07
C ILE A 13 3.28 0.39 -9.13
N SER A 14 3.75 -0.82 -8.88
CA SER A 14 3.18 -1.73 -7.89
C SER A 14 3.68 -1.31 -6.50
N VAL A 15 2.76 -1.00 -5.60
CA VAL A 15 3.06 -0.60 -4.21
C VAL A 15 2.61 -1.72 -3.27
N GLN A 16 3.56 -2.30 -2.56
CA GLN A 16 3.31 -3.25 -1.46
C GLN A 16 3.67 -2.58 -0.14
N TYR A 17 2.93 -2.89 0.92
CA TYR A 17 3.22 -2.33 2.24
C TYR A 17 3.13 -3.40 3.33
N ARG A 18 3.92 -3.21 4.38
CA ARG A 18 3.87 -3.98 5.61
C ARG A 18 4.09 -3.04 6.77
N VAL A 19 3.17 -3.07 7.73
CA VAL A 19 3.38 -2.40 9.02
C VAL A 19 4.17 -3.37 9.89
N ASP A 20 5.39 -2.99 10.25
CA ASP A 20 6.29 -3.82 11.04
C ASP A 20 6.16 -3.40 12.50
N GLY A 21 5.53 -4.25 13.31
CA GLY A 21 5.23 -3.97 14.72
C GLY A 21 3.77 -3.59 15.00
N THR A 22 3.48 -3.32 16.27
CA THR A 22 2.15 -2.98 16.76
C THR A 22 1.99 -1.46 16.85
N PRO A 23 1.03 -0.85 16.13
CA PRO A 23 0.81 0.58 16.24
C PRO A 23 0.29 1.00 17.61
N GLU A 24 1.01 1.91 18.25
CA GLU A 24 0.69 2.47 19.56
C GLU A 24 0.68 4.00 19.48
N ALA A 25 -0.25 4.63 20.20
CA ALA A 25 -0.31 6.09 20.25
C ALA A 25 0.98 6.65 20.88
N GLY A 26 1.57 7.64 20.24
CA GLY A 26 2.83 8.26 20.66
C GLY A 26 4.09 7.44 20.34
N ARG A 27 3.97 6.26 19.74
CA ARG A 27 5.12 5.41 19.40
C ARG A 27 5.35 5.37 17.90
N ALA A 28 6.62 5.49 17.50
CA ALA A 28 7.01 5.32 16.11
C ALA A 28 6.83 3.87 15.66
N VAL A 29 6.19 3.69 14.51
CA VAL A 29 5.93 2.40 13.88
C VAL A 29 6.60 2.41 12.50
N PRO A 30 7.48 1.44 12.21
CA PRO A 30 8.04 1.30 10.87
C PRO A 30 7.00 0.72 9.91
N VAL A 31 6.79 1.41 8.79
CA VAL A 31 6.00 0.94 7.65
C VAL A 31 6.96 0.70 6.49
N VAL A 32 7.12 -0.57 6.13
CA VAL A 32 7.95 -0.99 5.00
C VAL A 32 7.11 -0.92 3.73
N LEU A 33 7.52 -0.07 2.80
CA LEU A 33 6.92 0.11 1.48
C LEU A 33 7.86 -0.49 0.44
N SER A 34 7.34 -1.31 -0.47
CA SER A 34 8.10 -1.85 -1.60
C SER A 34 7.46 -1.39 -2.90
N PHE A 35 8.28 -0.83 -3.77
CA PHE A 35 7.91 -0.27 -5.05
C PHE A 35 8.54 -1.10 -6.16
N ASP A 36 7.73 -1.52 -7.12
CA ASP A 36 8.16 -2.28 -8.29
C ASP A 36 7.49 -1.75 -9.55
N GLY A 37 8.07 -1.98 -10.73
CA GLY A 37 7.51 -1.50 -12.00
C GLY A 37 7.85 -0.05 -12.34
N VAL A 38 8.95 0.49 -11.80
CA VAL A 38 9.50 1.79 -12.23
C VAL A 38 10.18 1.60 -13.58
N THR A 39 9.54 2.07 -14.65
CA THR A 39 10.00 1.90 -16.04
C THR A 39 10.46 3.21 -16.66
N ASP A 40 10.17 4.35 -16.03
CA ASP A 40 10.64 5.66 -16.48
C ASP A 40 12.16 5.77 -16.28
N PRO A 41 12.95 6.04 -17.33
CA PRO A 41 14.40 6.15 -17.21
C PRO A 41 14.85 7.34 -16.34
N ALA A 42 14.00 8.36 -16.14
CA ALA A 42 14.24 9.44 -15.18
C ALA A 42 13.90 9.06 -13.73
N GLY A 43 13.34 7.86 -13.53
CA GLY A 43 12.85 7.37 -12.25
C GLY A 43 11.43 7.83 -11.94
N ALA A 44 10.91 7.37 -10.80
CA ALA A 44 9.60 7.78 -10.31
C ALA A 44 9.71 8.75 -9.14
N THR A 45 8.74 9.64 -8.99
CA THR A 45 8.61 10.49 -7.80
C THR A 45 7.69 9.81 -6.80
N LEU A 46 8.20 9.59 -5.60
CA LEU A 46 7.46 9.15 -4.43
C LEU A 46 7.18 10.35 -3.52
N ARG A 47 5.92 10.54 -3.14
CA ARG A 47 5.52 11.52 -2.13
C ARG A 47 4.64 10.86 -1.08
N LEU A 48 4.94 11.11 0.18
CA LEU A 48 4.32 10.54 1.36
C LEU A 48 3.61 11.65 2.11
N THR A 49 2.36 11.42 2.49
CA THR A 49 1.63 12.29 3.42
C THR A 49 0.92 11.45 4.47
N ALA A 50 0.80 11.98 5.68
CA ALA A 50 0.07 11.34 6.76
C ALA A 50 -1.22 12.10 7.06
N ASP A 51 -2.28 11.37 7.36
CA ASP A 51 -3.62 11.89 7.67
C ASP A 51 -4.25 11.12 8.84
N GLY A 52 -5.32 11.64 9.43
CA GLY A 52 -6.07 10.98 10.51
C GLY A 52 -5.33 10.95 11.85
N GLY A 53 -4.55 12.00 12.17
CA GLY A 53 -3.77 12.07 13.40
C GLY A 53 -2.47 11.25 13.35
N LEU A 54 -2.08 10.77 12.16
CA LEU A 54 -0.77 10.19 11.91
C LEU A 54 0.23 11.30 11.56
N THR A 55 1.44 11.25 12.10
CA THR A 55 2.54 12.12 11.69
C THR A 55 3.63 11.28 11.03
N LEU A 56 4.28 11.85 10.01
CA LEU A 56 5.50 11.26 9.46
C LEU A 56 6.66 11.54 10.43
N GLY A 57 7.57 10.58 10.57
CA GLY A 57 8.83 10.80 11.23
C GLY A 57 9.71 11.80 10.47
N SER A 58 10.96 11.96 10.90
CA SER A 58 11.94 12.89 10.31
C SER A 58 12.39 12.52 8.89
N GLU A 59 11.81 11.47 8.30
CA GLU A 59 12.13 10.98 6.96
C GLU A 59 11.62 11.96 5.88
N ALA A 60 12.36 12.07 4.78
CA ALA A 60 11.97 12.91 3.66
C ALA A 60 10.61 12.46 3.09
N SER A 61 9.64 13.38 3.09
CA SER A 61 8.28 13.14 2.58
C SER A 61 8.24 13.00 1.05
N THR A 62 9.30 13.37 0.35
CA THR A 62 9.43 13.19 -1.10
C THR A 62 10.77 12.52 -1.40
N ARG A 63 10.75 11.48 -2.24
CA ARG A 63 11.93 10.72 -2.66
C ARG A 63 11.82 10.35 -4.14
N THR A 64 12.96 10.10 -4.77
CA THR A 64 13.01 9.58 -6.14
C THR A 64 13.28 8.08 -6.08
N LEU A 65 12.55 7.31 -6.87
CA LEU A 65 12.75 5.86 -7.03
C LEU A 65 13.55 5.62 -8.31
N PRO A 66 14.65 4.84 -8.25
CA PRO A 66 15.44 4.49 -9.43
C PRO A 66 14.62 3.62 -10.40
N ALA A 67 14.97 3.72 -11.68
CA ALA A 67 14.36 2.93 -12.74
C ALA A 67 14.91 1.49 -12.75
N GLY A 68 14.07 0.53 -13.13
CA GLY A 68 14.50 -0.84 -13.41
C GLY A 68 14.78 -1.73 -12.20
N GLU A 69 14.71 -1.21 -10.98
CA GLU A 69 14.93 -1.99 -9.75
C GLU A 69 13.80 -1.82 -8.74
N ALA A 70 13.47 -2.92 -8.04
CA ALA A 70 12.54 -2.88 -6.93
C ALA A 70 13.17 -2.11 -5.75
N THR A 71 12.48 -1.09 -5.28
CA THR A 71 12.97 -0.22 -4.20
C THR A 71 12.15 -0.43 -2.94
N THR A 72 12.83 -0.72 -1.82
CA THR A 72 12.18 -0.81 -0.51
C THR A 72 12.51 0.42 0.34
N VAL A 73 11.49 1.04 0.91
CA VAL A 73 11.59 2.23 1.75
C VAL A 73 10.91 1.94 3.09
N THR A 74 11.62 2.16 4.18
CA THR A 74 11.02 2.10 5.53
C THR A 74 10.66 3.51 5.96
N VAL A 75 9.39 3.74 6.28
CA VAL A 75 8.86 5.03 6.72
C VAL A 75 8.43 4.90 8.16
N GLN A 76 8.98 5.73 9.04
CA GLN A 76 8.51 5.81 10.41
C GLN A 76 7.28 6.71 10.48
N VAL A 77 6.21 6.22 11.09
CA VAL A 77 5.00 7.00 11.34
C VAL A 77 4.68 6.98 12.83
N VAL A 78 4.24 8.11 13.37
CA VAL A 78 3.86 8.24 14.78
C VAL A 78 2.37 8.58 14.84
N PRO A 79 1.52 7.65 15.30
CA PRO A 79 0.12 7.96 15.55
C PRO A 79 -0.02 8.84 16.80
N ALA A 80 -0.79 9.91 16.75
CA ALA A 80 -1.00 10.78 17.92
C ALA A 80 -2.01 10.19 18.93
N ALA A 81 -2.97 9.39 18.47
CA ALA A 81 -4.05 8.84 19.28
C ALA A 81 -4.52 7.46 18.79
N THR A 82 -5.30 6.78 19.62
CA THR A 82 -6.01 5.55 19.24
C THR A 82 -7.00 5.83 18.10
N GLY A 83 -7.02 4.98 17.07
CA GLY A 83 -7.84 5.20 15.89
C GLY A 83 -7.22 4.65 14.61
N VAL A 84 -7.68 5.16 13.46
CA VAL A 84 -7.14 4.80 12.14
C VAL A 84 -6.52 6.04 11.51
N GLY A 85 -5.21 6.03 11.34
CA GLY A 85 -4.48 6.98 10.51
C GLY A 85 -4.26 6.43 9.11
N TYR A 86 -4.01 7.31 8.14
CA TYR A 86 -3.72 6.91 6.77
C TYR A 86 -2.40 7.50 6.31
N LEU A 87 -1.49 6.63 5.86
CA LEU A 87 -0.29 7.03 5.14
C LEU A 87 -0.61 6.99 3.64
N ASN A 88 -0.69 8.14 3.01
CA ASN A 88 -0.93 8.26 1.58
C ASN A 88 0.40 8.25 0.83
N VAL A 89 0.53 7.28 -0.05
CA VAL A 89 1.71 7.02 -0.86
C VAL A 89 1.38 7.40 -2.29
N PHE A 90 1.90 8.55 -2.74
CA PHE A 90 1.75 9.04 -4.09
C PHE A 90 2.97 8.64 -4.92
N THR A 91 2.76 7.96 -6.03
CA THR A 91 3.82 7.60 -6.98
C THR A 91 3.52 8.20 -8.34
N ALA A 92 4.50 8.84 -8.94
CA ALA A 92 4.38 9.45 -10.27
C ALA A 92 5.51 9.02 -11.18
N GLN A 93 5.19 8.54 -12.38
CA GLN A 93 6.15 8.30 -13.46
C GLN A 93 5.46 8.49 -14.81
N HIS A 94 6.20 8.82 -15.88
CA HIS A 94 5.62 9.08 -17.21
C HIS A 94 4.45 10.10 -17.20
N GLY A 95 4.45 11.04 -16.25
CA GLY A 95 3.35 12.00 -16.05
C GLY A 95 2.06 11.42 -15.45
N ALA A 96 2.00 10.13 -15.16
CA ALA A 96 0.86 9.47 -14.52
C ALA A 96 1.08 9.33 -13.01
N THR A 97 0.06 9.66 -12.21
CA THR A 97 0.13 9.58 -10.74
C THR A 97 -0.81 8.49 -10.20
N SER A 98 -0.32 7.69 -9.26
CA SER A 98 -1.10 6.77 -8.43
C SER A 98 -1.06 7.22 -6.98
N VAL A 99 -2.11 6.88 -6.22
CA VAL A 99 -2.13 7.00 -4.77
C VAL A 99 -2.52 5.66 -4.14
N THR A 100 -1.81 5.28 -3.09
CA THR A 100 -2.11 4.12 -2.25
C THR A 100 -2.21 4.58 -0.80
N SER A 101 -3.36 4.38 -0.17
CA SER A 101 -3.55 4.71 1.24
C SER A 101 -3.30 3.48 2.10
N VAL A 102 -2.33 3.58 3.01
CA VAL A 102 -1.94 2.53 3.95
C VAL A 102 -2.59 2.84 5.31
N PRO A 103 -3.55 2.03 5.77
CA PRO A 103 -4.20 2.25 7.06
C PRO A 103 -3.30 1.80 8.21
N VAL A 104 -3.03 2.71 9.15
CA VAL A 104 -2.30 2.45 10.39
C VAL A 104 -3.32 2.49 11.53
N ARG A 105 -3.67 1.32 12.08
CA ARG A 105 -4.69 1.20 13.13
C ARG A 105 -4.03 1.03 14.49
N VAL A 106 -4.27 1.98 15.38
CA VAL A 106 -3.82 1.97 16.77
C VAL A 106 -4.95 1.53 17.67
N GLY A 107 -4.67 0.58 18.56
CA GLY A 107 -5.65 -0.03 19.46
C GLY A 107 -5.99 -1.46 19.02
N LYS A 108 -7.25 -1.88 19.20
CA LYS A 108 -7.66 -3.27 18.93
C LYS A 108 -7.32 -3.64 17.49
N ALA A 109 -6.29 -4.47 17.32
CA ALA A 109 -5.93 -5.05 16.05
C ALA A 109 -7.19 -5.72 15.47
N PRO A 110 -7.57 -5.43 14.21
CA PRO A 110 -8.34 -6.42 13.47
C PRO A 110 -7.48 -7.68 13.49
N SER A 111 -8.07 -8.82 13.90
CA SER A 111 -7.46 -10.12 13.68
C SER A 111 -6.84 -10.14 12.30
N ALA A 112 -5.56 -10.49 12.22
CA ALA A 112 -4.75 -10.48 11.02
C ALA A 112 -5.60 -10.81 9.79
N LEU A 113 -5.83 -9.80 8.93
CA LEU A 113 -6.19 -10.11 7.56
C LEU A 113 -4.96 -10.83 6.98
N PRO A 114 -5.13 -12.03 6.41
CA PRO A 114 -4.00 -12.82 5.94
C PRO A 114 -3.18 -11.98 4.96
N ALA A 115 -1.86 -12.06 5.12
CA ALA A 115 -0.91 -11.55 4.15
C ALA A 115 -1.37 -11.95 2.74
N SER A 116 -1.39 -10.98 1.83
CA SER A 116 -1.52 -11.11 0.39
C SER A 116 -1.52 -12.56 -0.11
N GLY A 117 -2.70 -13.11 -0.40
CA GLY A 117 -2.79 -14.50 -0.83
C GLY A 117 -4.21 -14.98 -1.04
N GLU A 118 -4.97 -14.33 -1.92
CA GLU A 118 -5.98 -14.97 -2.77
C GLU A 118 -6.61 -13.91 -3.69
N LEU A 119 -5.89 -13.55 -4.76
CA LEU A 119 -6.61 -13.25 -6.01
C LEU A 119 -7.16 -14.60 -6.48
N LYS A 120 -8.40 -14.90 -6.09
CA LYS A 120 -9.17 -15.93 -6.79
C LYS A 120 -9.45 -15.43 -8.20
N GLN A 121 -8.54 -15.76 -9.11
CA GLN A 121 -8.92 -16.04 -10.47
C GLN A 121 -9.60 -17.41 -10.45
N THR A 122 -10.90 -17.47 -10.66
CA THR A 122 -11.56 -18.69 -11.14
C THR A 122 -11.44 -18.69 -12.66
N PRO A 123 -10.55 -19.51 -13.26
CA PRO A 123 -10.80 -20.01 -14.58
C PRO A 123 -11.93 -21.06 -14.45
N ASP A 124 -12.86 -21.06 -15.39
CA ASP A 124 -13.90 -22.08 -15.57
C ASP A 124 -15.22 -21.90 -14.81
N GLY A 125 -16.27 -21.56 -15.59
CA GLY A 125 -17.47 -22.38 -15.74
C GLY A 125 -18.30 -22.75 -14.50
N ASP A 126 -19.45 -22.08 -14.40
CA ASP A 126 -20.73 -22.58 -13.86
C ASP A 126 -20.78 -23.32 -12.51
N LYS A 127 -21.44 -22.70 -11.51
CA LYS A 127 -22.25 -23.44 -10.53
C LYS A 127 -23.45 -22.62 -10.10
N ILE A 128 -24.59 -22.89 -10.73
CA ILE A 128 -25.91 -22.56 -10.19
C ILE A 128 -26.17 -23.47 -8.98
N LEU A 129 -26.39 -22.88 -7.80
CA LEU A 129 -26.86 -23.61 -6.61
C LEU A 129 -28.38 -23.79 -6.73
N PRO A 130 -28.90 -25.03 -6.69
CA PRO A 130 -30.33 -25.29 -6.80
C PRO A 130 -31.07 -24.80 -5.55
N MET A 131 -32.18 -24.09 -5.75
CA MET A 131 -33.17 -23.80 -4.71
C MET A 131 -34.01 -25.05 -4.45
N PRO A 132 -34.05 -25.60 -3.23
CA PRO A 132 -35.17 -26.44 -2.82
C PRO A 132 -36.30 -25.52 -2.36
N VAL A 133 -37.40 -25.48 -3.12
CA VAL A 133 -38.68 -24.94 -2.64
C VAL A 133 -39.39 -26.01 -1.82
N LYS A 134 -39.95 -25.62 -0.68
CA LYS A 134 -41.07 -26.33 -0.08
C LYS A 134 -42.27 -25.41 -0.07
#